data_AF-A0A4Q3RM39-F1
#
_entry.id   AF-A0A4Q3RM39-F1
#
_cell.length_a   1.000
_cell.length_b   1.000
_cell.length_c   1.000
_cell.angle_alpha   90.00
_cell.angle_beta   90.00
_cell.angle_gamma   90.00
#
_symmetry.space_group_name_H-M   'P 1'
#
loop_
_entity.id
_entity.type
_entity.pdbx_description
1 polymer ?
#
loop_
_entity_poly.entity_id
_entity_poly.type
_entity_poly.pdbx_seq_one_letter_code
_entity_poly.pdbx_strand_id
1 'polypeptide(L)'
;MSCYSISTSVQMPRSPHPILMVGAGAIVRDAHLPAYRKAGWDIIGIFDINTEKSNQLAAQFDIPNVYQSIGDMVTQAATSVIFDIAVPASQLKQILLQLPDNAVVLIQKPFGENLENARELLHICEEKQLTASVNFQMKFIPSVIAAKS
;
A
#
# COMPACT_ATOMS: atom_id res chain seq x y z
N MET A 1 -32.56 -24.60 -13.31
CA MET A 1 -31.74 -23.40 -13.02
C MET A 1 -30.30 -23.79 -13.22
N SER A 2 -29.57 -23.13 -14.13
CA SER A 2 -28.12 -23.32 -14.24
C SER A 2 -27.47 -22.69 -13.01
N CYS A 3 -26.68 -23.46 -12.26
CA CYS A 3 -25.93 -22.95 -11.12
C CYS A 3 -24.64 -22.32 -11.66
N TYR A 4 -24.51 -21.00 -11.61
CA TYR A 4 -23.28 -20.31 -11.96
C TYR A 4 -22.27 -20.47 -10.82
N SER A 5 -21.15 -21.15 -11.07
CA SER A 5 -20.00 -21.18 -10.16
C SER A 5 -18.98 -20.13 -10.58
N ILE A 6 -18.71 -19.16 -9.73
CA ILE A 6 -17.69 -18.14 -9.95
C ILE A 6 -16.55 -18.39 -8.96
N SER A 7 -15.33 -18.57 -9.47
CA SER A 7 -14.16 -18.67 -8.61
C SER A 7 -13.79 -17.29 -8.09
N THR A 8 -13.71 -17.15 -6.76
CA THR A 8 -13.28 -15.93 -6.07
C THR A 8 -11.90 -16.11 -5.42
N SER A 9 -11.18 -17.16 -5.78
CA SER A 9 -9.83 -17.42 -5.28
C SER A 9 -8.85 -16.41 -5.87
N VAL A 10 -8.03 -15.78 -5.02
CA VAL A 10 -6.92 -14.93 -5.46
C VAL A 10 -5.66 -15.77 -5.56
N GLN A 11 -4.92 -15.63 -6.66
CA GLN A 11 -3.61 -16.27 -6.79
C GLN A 11 -2.60 -15.56 -5.87
N MET A 12 -2.09 -16.30 -4.88
CA MET A 12 -1.08 -15.78 -3.95
C MET A 12 0.31 -15.72 -4.61
N PRO A 13 1.17 -14.75 -4.24
CA PRO A 13 2.55 -14.72 -4.71
C PRO A 13 3.32 -15.94 -4.20
N ARG A 14 4.22 -16.50 -5.04
CA ARG A 14 5.10 -17.60 -4.63
C ARG A 14 6.17 -17.17 -3.62
N SER A 15 6.60 -15.92 -3.71
CA SER A 15 7.57 -15.28 -2.82
C SER A 15 7.06 -13.87 -2.51
N PRO A 16 6.34 -13.67 -1.39
CA PRO A 16 5.88 -12.34 -0.99
C PRO A 16 7.08 -11.46 -0.66
N HIS A 17 7.04 -10.21 -1.11
CA HIS A 17 7.99 -9.19 -0.66
C HIS A 17 7.50 -8.57 0.65
N PRO A 18 8.41 -8.22 1.56
CA PRO A 18 8.03 -7.50 2.78
C PRO A 18 7.44 -6.11 2.46
N ILE A 19 6.61 -5.63 3.37
CA ILE A 19 5.83 -4.39 3.21
C ILE A 19 6.33 -3.33 4.19
N LEU A 20 6.50 -2.11 3.68
CA LEU A 20 6.69 -0.90 4.46
C LEU A 20 5.42 -0.06 4.39
N MET A 21 4.84 0.22 5.55
CA MET A 21 3.61 1.00 5.67
C MET A 21 3.91 2.50 5.80
N VAL A 22 3.34 3.29 4.89
CA VAL A 22 3.35 4.76 4.98
C VAL A 22 1.94 5.24 5.32
N GLY A 23 1.76 5.68 6.56
CA GLY A 23 0.50 6.00 7.20
C GLY A 23 0.13 4.98 8.28
N ALA A 24 -0.39 5.46 9.40
CA ALA A 24 -0.89 4.69 10.54
C ALA A 24 -2.35 5.08 10.88
N GLY A 25 -3.12 5.43 9.85
CA GLY A 25 -4.52 5.84 9.95
C GLY A 25 -5.49 4.66 10.16
N ALA A 26 -6.79 4.99 10.28
CA ALA A 26 -7.84 4.01 10.55
C ALA A 26 -7.90 2.88 9.51
N ILE A 27 -7.72 3.18 8.21
CA ILE A 27 -7.75 2.15 7.16
C ILE A 27 -6.60 1.14 7.30
N VAL A 28 -5.44 1.60 7.76
CA VAL A 28 -4.27 0.73 8.01
C VAL A 28 -4.56 -0.19 9.19
N ARG A 29 -5.06 0.38 10.30
CA ARG A 29 -5.42 -0.36 11.52
C ARG A 29 -6.54 -1.37 11.30
N ASP A 30 -7.61 -0.96 10.63
CA ASP A 30 -8.87 -1.72 10.60
C ASP A 30 -8.97 -2.67 9.39
N ALA A 31 -8.21 -2.41 8.31
CA ALA A 31 -8.28 -3.20 7.09
C ALA A 31 -6.94 -3.79 6.66
N HIS A 32 -5.90 -2.97 6.44
CA HIS A 32 -4.68 -3.47 5.80
C HIS A 32 -3.90 -4.42 6.71
N LEU A 33 -3.53 -3.99 7.92
CA LEU A 33 -2.75 -4.81 8.82
C LEU A 33 -3.46 -6.13 9.19
N PRO A 34 -4.79 -6.15 9.47
CA PRO A 34 -5.53 -7.40 9.62
C PRO A 34 -5.50 -8.28 8.37
N ALA A 35 -5.65 -7.70 7.17
CA ALA A 35 -5.63 -8.45 5.92
C ALA A 35 -4.25 -9.06 5.64
N TYR A 36 -3.17 -8.30 5.87
CA TYR A 36 -1.79 -8.76 5.69
C TYR A 36 -1.43 -9.86 6.70
N ARG A 37 -1.83 -9.72 7.97
CA ARG A 37 -1.71 -10.78 8.97
C ARG A 37 -2.44 -12.05 8.54
N LYS A 38 -3.67 -11.93 8.03
CA LYS A 38 -4.45 -13.07 7.52
C LYS A 38 -3.79 -13.72 6.31
N ALA A 39 -3.11 -12.94 5.47
CA ALA A 39 -2.38 -13.41 4.30
C ALA A 39 -0.99 -13.99 4.64
N GLY A 40 -0.52 -13.82 5.88
CA GLY A 40 0.83 -14.20 6.29
C GLY A 40 1.92 -13.36 5.62
N TRP A 41 1.65 -12.07 5.38
CA TRP A 41 2.60 -11.14 4.77
C TRP A 41 3.33 -10.31 5.84
N ASP A 42 4.64 -10.17 5.65
CA ASP A 42 5.50 -9.47 6.59
C ASP A 42 5.40 -7.96 6.43
N ILE A 43 5.02 -7.27 7.50
CA ILE A 43 5.17 -5.82 7.62
C ILE A 43 6.44 -5.56 8.41
N ILE A 44 7.48 -5.08 7.72
CA ILE A 44 8.81 -4.91 8.33
C ILE A 44 9.02 -3.51 8.89
N GLY A 45 8.09 -2.58 8.64
CA GLY A 45 8.16 -1.26 9.25
C GLY A 45 7.01 -0.35 8.90
N ILE A 46 6.86 0.72 9.69
CA ILE A 46 5.78 1.69 9.57
C ILE A 46 6.27 3.12 9.83
N PHE A 47 5.70 4.07 9.13
CA PHE A 47 5.88 5.51 9.34
C PHE A 47 4.53 6.22 9.34
N ASP A 48 4.37 7.21 10.21
CA ASP A 48 3.30 8.22 10.13
C ASP A 48 3.87 9.54 10.65
N ILE A 49 3.39 10.67 10.13
CA ILE A 49 3.77 12.00 10.63
C ILE A 49 3.45 12.19 12.11
N ASN A 50 2.48 11.43 12.63
CA ASN A 50 2.19 11.29 14.04
C ASN A 50 2.83 9.99 14.54
N THR A 51 4.03 10.10 15.12
CA THR A 51 4.82 8.97 15.63
C THR A 51 4.08 8.18 16.72
N GLU A 52 3.15 8.79 17.45
CA GLU A 52 2.36 8.06 18.44
C GLU A 52 1.49 6.98 17.79
N LYS A 53 0.89 7.28 16.63
CA LYS A 53 0.07 6.32 15.88
C LYS A 53 0.90 5.16 15.34
N SER A 54 2.06 5.44 14.76
CA SER A 54 2.94 4.40 14.23
C SER A 54 3.47 3.50 15.34
N ASN A 55 3.83 4.06 16.51
CA ASN A 55 4.20 3.27 17.70
C ASN A 55 3.07 2.38 18.21
N GLN A 56 1.84 2.91 18.31
CA GLN A 56 0.68 2.14 18.75
C GLN A 56 0.40 0.95 17.81
N LEU A 57 0.39 1.19 16.50
CA LEU A 57 0.17 0.12 15.53
C LEU A 57 1.33 -0.87 15.47
N ALA A 58 2.57 -0.39 15.62
CA ALA A 58 3.72 -1.29 15.67
C ALA A 58 3.65 -2.24 16.86
N ALA A 59 3.28 -1.75 18.04
CA ALA A 59 3.07 -2.59 19.22
C ALA A 59 1.87 -3.56 19.05
N GLN A 60 0.78 -3.12 18.43
CA GLN A 60 -0.40 -3.95 18.20
C GLN A 60 -0.19 -5.05 17.15
N PHE A 61 0.67 -4.77 16.16
CA PHE A 61 0.88 -5.63 14.99
C PHE A 61 2.25 -6.29 14.92
N ASP A 62 3.06 -6.17 15.97
CA ASP A 62 4.41 -6.74 16.07
C ASP A 62 5.33 -6.27 14.92
N ILE A 63 5.18 -5.00 14.51
CA ILE A 63 5.98 -4.40 13.43
C ILE A 63 7.34 -3.98 14.01
N PRO A 64 8.46 -4.50 13.49
CA PRO A 64 9.75 -4.37 14.16
C PRO A 64 10.36 -2.96 14.08
N ASN A 65 10.00 -2.16 13.07
CA ASN A 65 10.61 -0.86 12.83
C ASN A 65 9.57 0.27 12.76
N VAL A 66 9.79 1.32 13.56
CA VAL A 66 9.05 2.59 13.46
C VAL A 66 10.01 3.67 12.97
N TYR A 67 9.76 4.20 11.79
CA TYR A 67 10.62 5.22 11.19
C TYR A 67 10.18 6.63 11.60
N GLN A 68 11.12 7.57 11.61
CA GLN A 68 10.86 8.99 11.91
C GLN A 68 10.67 9.83 10.64
N SER A 69 11.07 9.30 9.49
CA SER A 69 10.90 9.93 8.18
C SER A 69 10.83 8.89 7.05
N ILE A 70 10.34 9.31 5.89
CA ILE A 70 10.39 8.48 4.66
C ILE A 70 11.85 8.23 4.25
N GLY A 71 12.73 9.22 4.38
CA GLY A 71 14.16 9.07 4.08
C GLY A 71 14.83 7.98 4.93
N ASP A 72 14.54 7.93 6.23
CA ASP A 72 15.06 6.88 7.13
C ASP A 72 14.53 5.50 6.73
N MET A 73 13.25 5.42 6.40
CA MET A 73 12.60 4.20 5.92
C MET A 73 13.26 3.68 4.64
N VAL A 74 13.50 4.55 3.67
CA VAL A 74 14.10 4.21 2.38
C VAL A 74 15.56 3.77 2.56
N THR A 75 16.33 4.46 3.39
CA THR A 75 17.76 4.16 3.61
C THR A 75 17.96 2.77 4.25
N GLN A 76 17.02 2.35 5.09
CA GLN A 76 17.11 1.08 5.81
C GLN A 76 16.44 -0.09 5.06
N ALA A 77 15.78 0.17 3.93
CA ALA A 77 15.20 -0.86 3.09
C ALA A 77 16.31 -1.62 2.34
N ALA A 78 16.89 -2.64 2.96
CA ALA A 78 18.01 -3.42 2.41
C ALA A 78 17.59 -4.48 1.36
N THR A 79 16.29 -4.72 1.18
CA THR A 79 15.73 -5.74 0.28
C THR A 79 14.68 -5.16 -0.66
N SER A 80 14.26 -5.93 -1.67
CA SER A 80 13.07 -5.59 -2.46
C SER A 80 11.83 -5.54 -1.56
N VAL A 81 11.25 -4.35 -1.39
CA VAL A 81 10.09 -4.09 -0.53
C VAL A 81 8.92 -3.52 -1.34
N ILE A 82 7.72 -3.62 -0.79
CA ILE A 82 6.54 -2.89 -1.28
C ILE A 82 6.26 -1.73 -0.34
N PHE A 83 6.13 -0.52 -0.89
CA PHE A 83 5.63 0.64 -0.14
C PHE A 83 4.10 0.69 -0.26
N ASP A 84 3.36 0.41 0.82
CA ASP A 84 1.91 0.63 0.87
C ASP A 84 1.62 1.99 1.51
N ILE A 85 1.12 2.92 0.68
CA ILE A 85 0.95 4.34 1.01
C ILE A 85 -0.54 4.63 1.25
N ALA A 86 -0.89 4.77 2.52
CA ALA A 86 -2.24 5.02 3.02
C ALA A 86 -2.36 6.40 3.70
N VAL A 87 -2.13 7.45 2.91
CA VAL A 87 -2.20 8.86 3.33
C VAL A 87 -3.15 9.66 2.43
N PRO A 88 -3.55 10.90 2.81
CA PRO A 88 -4.31 11.77 1.91
C PRO A 88 -3.58 12.04 0.59
N ALA A 89 -4.33 12.15 -0.51
CA ALA A 89 -3.76 12.33 -1.85
C ALA A 89 -2.83 13.55 -1.97
N SER A 90 -3.11 14.62 -1.21
CA SER A 90 -2.28 15.82 -1.14
C SER A 90 -0.84 15.56 -0.68
N GLN A 91 -0.58 14.44 0.00
CA GLN A 91 0.74 14.07 0.53
C GLN A 91 1.50 13.13 -0.42
N LEU A 92 0.87 12.62 -1.49
CA LEU A 92 1.49 11.62 -2.36
C LEU A 92 2.73 12.18 -3.08
N LYS A 93 2.66 13.40 -3.60
CA LYS A 93 3.76 14.01 -4.37
C LYS A 93 5.07 14.00 -3.59
N GLN A 94 5.06 14.52 -2.36
CA GLN A 94 6.25 14.58 -1.52
C GLN A 94 6.77 13.21 -1.11
N ILE A 95 5.91 12.19 -0.99
CA ILE A 95 6.33 10.83 -0.62
C ILE A 95 6.95 10.14 -1.84
N LEU A 96 6.27 10.17 -2.99
CA LEU A 96 6.73 9.49 -4.22
C LEU A 96 8.11 10.01 -4.67
N LEU A 97 8.37 11.31 -4.52
CA LEU A 97 9.68 11.90 -4.84
C LEU A 97 10.83 11.38 -3.97
N GLN A 98 10.53 10.93 -2.73
CA GLN A 98 11.53 10.40 -1.81
C GLN A 98 11.79 8.89 -1.98
N LEU A 99 10.94 8.19 -2.74
CA LEU A 99 11.15 6.76 -2.97
C LEU A 99 12.32 6.52 -3.93
N PRO A 100 12.98 5.35 -3.86
CA PRO A 100 13.94 4.93 -4.87
C PRO A 100 13.31 4.86 -6.25
N ASP A 101 14.12 5.07 -7.29
CA ASP A 101 13.71 4.73 -8.65
C ASP A 101 13.44 3.21 -8.73
N ASN A 102 12.51 2.81 -9.60
CA ASN A 102 12.07 1.43 -9.78
C ASN A 102 11.38 0.80 -8.54
N ALA A 103 10.99 1.59 -7.54
CA ALA A 103 10.30 1.06 -6.37
C ALA A 103 8.91 0.48 -6.71
N VAL A 104 8.47 -0.51 -5.92
CA VAL A 104 7.13 -1.11 -6.00
C VAL A 104 6.22 -0.41 -5.00
N VAL A 105 5.10 0.13 -5.47
CA VAL A 105 4.25 1.01 -4.67
C VAL A 105 2.78 0.63 -4.80
N LEU A 106 2.11 0.44 -3.67
CA LEU A 106 0.65 0.36 -3.58
C LEU A 106 0.12 1.67 -3.00
N ILE A 107 -0.72 2.37 -3.75
CA ILE A 107 -1.24 3.68 -3.40
C ILE A 107 -2.72 3.56 -3.05
N GLN A 108 -3.13 4.06 -1.91
CA GLN A 108 -4.54 4.07 -1.54
C GLN A 108 -5.32 5.14 -2.31
N LYS A 109 -6.56 4.82 -2.66
CA LYS A 109 -7.47 5.77 -3.32
C LYS A 109 -7.81 6.96 -2.41
N PRO A 110 -8.06 8.16 -2.98
CA PRO A 110 -7.93 8.50 -4.41
C PRO A 110 -6.46 8.72 -4.82
N PHE A 111 -6.13 8.49 -6.09
CA PHE A 111 -4.77 8.68 -6.61
C PHE A 111 -4.36 10.16 -6.68
N GLY A 112 -5.30 11.09 -6.81
CA GLY A 112 -5.06 12.53 -6.77
C GLY A 112 -6.31 13.26 -6.29
N GLU A 113 -6.15 14.52 -5.85
CA GLU A 113 -7.28 15.34 -5.38
C GLU A 113 -8.19 15.80 -6.53
N ASN A 114 -7.63 15.93 -7.72
CA ASN A 114 -8.30 16.26 -8.96
C ASN A 114 -7.51 15.68 -10.15
N LEU A 115 -8.01 15.87 -11.37
CA LEU A 115 -7.39 15.32 -12.58
C LEU A 115 -5.99 15.90 -12.84
N GLU A 116 -5.76 17.18 -12.58
CA GLU A 116 -4.46 17.83 -12.80
C GLU A 116 -3.41 17.26 -11.85
N ASN A 117 -3.73 17.19 -10.55
CA ASN A 117 -2.87 16.58 -9.55
C ASN A 117 -2.62 15.08 -9.85
N ALA A 118 -3.63 14.34 -10.30
CA ALA A 118 -3.44 12.94 -10.69
C ALA A 118 -2.48 12.78 -11.89
N ARG A 119 -2.50 13.70 -12.86
CA ARG A 119 -1.55 13.69 -14.00
C ARG A 119 -0.13 13.97 -13.54
N GLU A 120 0.06 14.90 -12.62
CA GLU A 120 1.36 15.18 -12.03
C GLU A 120 1.92 13.96 -11.29
N LEU A 121 1.10 13.30 -10.47
CA LEU A 121 1.50 12.09 -9.76
C LEU A 121 1.83 10.93 -10.71
N LEU A 122 1.08 10.79 -11.80
CA LEU A 122 1.40 9.82 -12.86
C LEU A 122 2.79 10.10 -13.46
N HIS A 123 3.08 11.36 -13.78
CA HIS A 123 4.38 11.73 -14.35
C HIS A 123 5.54 11.37 -13.41
N ILE A 124 5.40 11.60 -12.11
CA ILE A 124 6.41 11.21 -11.11
C ILE A 124 6.61 9.68 -11.10
N CYS A 125 5.51 8.91 -11.16
CA CYS A 125 5.60 7.45 -11.24
C CYS A 125 6.34 6.99 -12.51
N GLU A 126 6.09 7.64 -13.65
CA GLU A 126 6.75 7.32 -14.93
C GLU A 126 8.22 7.70 -14.93
N GLU A 127 8.57 8.91 -14.50
CA GLU A 127 9.96 9.40 -14.45
C GLU A 127 10.84 8.54 -13.53
N LYS A 128 10.30 8.15 -12.37
CA LYS A 128 10.99 7.28 -11.41
C LYS A 128 10.85 5.79 -11.72
N GLN A 129 10.17 5.44 -12.82
CA GLN A 129 9.94 4.05 -13.24
C GLN A 129 9.28 3.18 -12.16
N LEU A 130 8.37 3.75 -11.36
CA LEU A 130 7.73 3.04 -10.26
C LEU A 130 6.80 1.95 -10.80
N THR A 131 6.86 0.76 -10.18
CA THR A 131 5.79 -0.24 -10.33
C THR A 131 4.65 0.14 -9.41
N ALA A 132 3.80 1.07 -9.86
CA ALA A 132 2.73 1.64 -9.07
C ALA A 132 1.37 0.97 -9.34
N SER A 133 0.62 0.69 -8.28
CA SER A 133 -0.77 0.25 -8.35
C SER A 133 -1.64 1.08 -7.42
N VAL A 134 -2.89 1.34 -7.81
CA VAL A 134 -3.87 2.01 -6.94
C VAL A 134 -4.81 0.97 -6.37
N ASN A 135 -5.04 1.00 -5.06
CA ASN A 135 -5.91 0.04 -4.38
C ASN A 135 -7.38 0.26 -4.77
N PHE A 136 -7.81 -0.48 -5.78
CA PHE A 136 -9.19 -0.61 -6.20
C PHE A 136 -9.75 -1.95 -5.72
N GLN A 137 -9.75 -2.18 -4.40
CA GLN A 137 -10.11 -3.46 -3.76
C GLN A 137 -11.49 -4.00 -4.19
N MET A 138 -12.44 -3.10 -4.50
CA MET A 138 -13.78 -3.50 -4.96
C MET A 138 -13.76 -4.26 -6.30
N LYS A 139 -12.69 -4.17 -7.09
CA LYS A 139 -12.54 -4.96 -8.32
C LYS A 139 -12.49 -6.48 -8.05
N PHE A 140 -12.20 -6.87 -6.81
CA PHE A 140 -12.01 -8.26 -6.40
C PHE A 140 -13.17 -8.85 -5.58
N ILE A 141 -14.25 -8.11 -5.34
CA ILE A 141 -15.41 -8.67 -4.62
C ILE A 141 -16.23 -9.59 -5.53
N PRO A 142 -16.83 -10.68 -5.00
CA PRO A 142 -17.51 -11.68 -5.80
C PRO A 142 -18.58 -11.13 -6.74
N SER A 143 -19.38 -10.17 -6.29
CA SER A 143 -20.45 -9.56 -7.10
C SER A 143 -19.92 -8.73 -8.27
N VAL A 144 -18.77 -8.06 -8.11
CA VAL A 144 -18.13 -7.29 -9.19
C VAL A 144 -17.45 -8.23 -10.18
N ILE A 145 -16.86 -9.33 -9.71
CA ILE A 145 -16.33 -10.38 -10.58
C ILE A 145 -17.48 -10.98 -11.41
N ALA A 146 -18.61 -11.31 -10.76
CA ALA A 146 -19.81 -11.83 -11.43
C ALA A 146 -20.42 -10.88 -12.46
N ALA A 147 -20.43 -9.58 -12.17
CA ALA A 147 -20.95 -8.59 -13.11
C ALA A 147 -20.07 -8.40 -14.36
N LYS A 148 -18.80 -8.83 -14.31
CA LYS A 148 -17.85 -8.74 -15.44
C LYS A 148 -17.79 -10.01 -16.29
N SER A 149 -18.18 -11.16 -15.74
CA SER A 149 -18.14 -12.47 -16.40
C SER A 149 -19.34 -12.69 -17.30
#